data_AF-C8P798-F1
#
_entry.id   AF-C8P798-F1
#
_cell.length_a   1.000
_cell.length_b   1.000
_cell.length_c   1.000
_cell.angle_alpha   90.00
_cell.angle_beta   90.00
_cell.angle_gamma   90.00
#
_symmetry.space_group_name_H-M   'P 1'
#
loop_
_entity.id
_entity.type
_entity.pdbx_description
1 polymer ?
#
loop_
_entity_poly.entity_id
_entity_poly.type
_entity_poly.pdbx_seq_one_letter_code
_entity_poly.pdbx_strand_id
1 'polypeptide(L)'
;MTDSILALVIISIGLGSMAACQVQLHHQQRQHLIKLTAARLLKEASDGYRIHHCKTVIKRAGYQAVASPDQAAVWYQGRLVMRL
;
A
#
# COMPACT_ATOMS: atom_id res chain seq x y z
N MET A 1 13.21 -2.13 -47.21
CA MET A 1 13.95 -2.61 -46.02
C MET A 1 13.84 -1.64 -44.84
N THR A 2 13.86 -0.33 -45.09
CA THR A 2 13.61 0.74 -44.09
C THR A 2 12.26 0.63 -43.38
N ASP A 3 11.18 0.27 -44.07
CA ASP A 3 9.84 0.11 -43.45
C ASP A 3 9.80 -1.02 -42.42
N SER A 4 10.52 -2.12 -42.65
CA SER A 4 10.61 -3.23 -41.69
C SER A 4 11.39 -2.85 -40.44
N ILE A 5 12.41 -2.01 -40.57
CA ILE A 5 13.19 -1.48 -39.43
C ILE A 5 12.33 -0.51 -38.62
N LEU A 6 11.59 0.37 -39.29
CA LEU A 6 10.69 1.32 -38.64
C LEU A 6 9.59 0.60 -37.85
N ALA A 7 8.99 -0.44 -38.43
CA ALA A 7 8.00 -1.26 -37.73
C ALA A 7 8.60 -1.92 -36.47
N LEU A 8 9.82 -2.44 -36.55
CA LEU A 8 10.51 -3.06 -35.41
C LEU A 8 10.79 -2.06 -34.28
N VAL A 9 11.15 -0.82 -34.63
CA VAL A 9 11.37 0.27 -33.67
C VAL A 9 10.06 0.64 -32.95
N ILE A 10 8.96 0.77 -33.69
CA ILE A 10 7.66 1.08 -33.09
C ILE A 10 7.20 -0.04 -32.13
N ILE A 11 7.35 -1.30 -32.54
CA ILE A 11 6.98 -2.45 -31.71
C ILE A 11 7.83 -2.51 -30.44
N SER A 12 9.14 -2.28 -30.54
CA SER A 12 10.04 -2.30 -29.39
C SER A 12 9.75 -1.17 -28.38
N ILE A 13 9.41 0.04 -28.86
CA ILE A 13 8.95 1.14 -27.99
C ILE A 13 7.61 0.79 -27.31
N GLY A 14 6.68 0.19 -28.05
CA GLY A 14 5.40 -0.28 -27.51
C GLY A 14 5.59 -1.30 -26.38
N LEU A 15 6.43 -2.31 -26.61
CA LEU A 15 6.73 -3.33 -25.59
C LEU A 15 7.46 -2.72 -24.37
N GLY A 16 8.42 -1.83 -24.60
CA GLY A 16 9.15 -1.15 -23.53
C GLY A 16 8.23 -0.29 -22.64
N SER A 17 7.33 0.47 -23.25
CA SER A 17 6.37 1.30 -22.51
C SER A 17 5.36 0.46 -21.73
N MET A 18 4.88 -0.65 -22.30
CA MET A 18 4.00 -1.60 -21.59
C MET A 18 4.69 -2.25 -20.40
N ALA A 19 5.94 -2.71 -20.55
CA ALA A 19 6.70 -3.32 -19.46
C ALA A 19 6.94 -2.32 -18.32
N ALA A 20 7.31 -1.07 -18.64
CA ALA A 20 7.46 -0.02 -17.65
C ALA A 20 6.14 0.29 -16.92
N CYS A 21 5.03 0.34 -17.65
CA CYS A 21 3.70 0.55 -17.09
C CYS A 21 3.30 -0.59 -16.13
N GLN A 22 3.54 -1.85 -16.49
CA GLN A 22 3.25 -2.99 -15.62
C GLN A 22 4.02 -2.92 -14.30
N VAL A 23 5.31 -2.55 -14.35
CA VAL A 23 6.12 -2.38 -13.14
C VAL A 23 5.54 -1.26 -12.26
N GLN A 24 5.16 -0.13 -12.84
CA GLN A 24 4.56 0.98 -12.10
C GLN A 24 3.21 0.59 -11.48
N LEU A 25 2.34 -0.07 -12.23
CA LEU A 25 1.05 -0.57 -11.74
C LEU A 25 1.24 -1.54 -10.58
N HIS A 26 2.21 -2.45 -10.68
CA HIS A 26 2.50 -3.40 -9.62
C HIS A 26 3.00 -2.69 -8.34
N HIS A 27 3.83 -1.66 -8.48
CA HIS A 27 4.26 -0.84 -7.36
C HIS A 27 3.09 -0.07 -6.73
N GLN A 28 2.22 0.54 -7.53
CA GLN A 28 1.04 1.25 -7.04
C GLN A 28 0.08 0.29 -6.32
N GLN A 29 -0.19 -0.88 -6.90
CA GLN A 29 -1.07 -1.88 -6.31
C GLN A 29 -0.56 -2.33 -4.93
N ARG A 30 0.75 -2.58 -4.79
CA ARG A 30 1.36 -2.90 -3.49
C ARG A 30 1.15 -1.78 -2.47
N GLN A 31 1.35 -0.52 -2.86
CA GLN A 31 1.14 0.61 -1.96
C GLN A 31 -0.32 0.77 -1.54
N HIS A 32 -1.27 0.59 -2.47
CA HIS A 32 -2.70 0.62 -2.15
C HIS A 32 -3.10 -0.50 -1.20
N LEU A 33 -2.57 -1.71 -1.39
CA LEU A 33 -2.79 -2.83 -0.47
C LEU A 33 -2.30 -2.50 0.94
N ILE A 34 -1.09 -1.96 1.07
CA ILE A 34 -0.53 -1.56 2.37
C ILE A 34 -1.43 -0.52 3.06
N LYS A 35 -1.88 0.49 2.34
CA LYS A 35 -2.78 1.54 2.87
C LYS A 35 -4.14 0.97 3.29
N LEU A 36 -4.73 0.08 2.48
CA LEU A 36 -6.01 -0.55 2.79
C LEU A 36 -5.91 -1.46 4.02
N THR A 37 -4.86 -2.27 4.12
CA THR A 37 -4.61 -3.12 5.30
C THR A 37 -4.39 -2.26 6.54
N ALA A 38 -3.62 -1.18 6.42
CA ALA A 38 -3.44 -0.24 7.53
C ALA A 38 -4.75 0.40 7.98
N ALA A 39 -5.58 0.88 7.06
CA ALA A 39 -6.89 1.47 7.39
C ALA A 39 -7.83 0.46 8.07
N ARG A 40 -7.85 -0.80 7.62
CA ARG A 40 -8.63 -1.87 8.27
C ARG A 40 -8.16 -2.13 9.70
N LEU A 41 -6.85 -2.30 9.89
CA LEU A 41 -6.28 -2.52 11.23
C LEU A 41 -6.49 -1.33 12.16
N LEU A 42 -6.46 -0.10 11.62
CA LEU A 42 -6.74 1.10 12.38
C LEU A 42 -8.18 1.10 12.88
N LYS A 43 -9.13 0.76 12.00
CA LYS A 43 -10.54 0.63 12.35
C LYS A 43 -10.76 -0.45 13.41
N GLU A 44 -10.16 -1.62 13.24
CA GLU A 44 -10.23 -2.71 14.23
C GLU A 44 -9.67 -2.27 15.59
N ALA A 45 -8.54 -1.56 15.61
CA ALA A 45 -7.95 -1.05 16.84
C ALA A 45 -8.84 0.02 17.50
N SER A 46 -9.41 0.94 16.72
CA SER A 46 -10.34 1.95 17.23
C SER A 46 -11.64 1.36 17.76
N ASP A 47 -12.16 0.34 17.09
CA ASP A 47 -13.35 -0.39 17.53
C ASP A 47 -13.06 -1.14 18.84
N GLY A 48 -11.90 -1.79 18.95
CA GLY A 48 -11.44 -2.41 20.20
C GLY A 48 -11.30 -1.40 21.34
N TYR A 49 -10.74 -0.22 21.08
CA TYR A 49 -10.68 0.86 22.06
C TYR A 49 -12.08 1.32 22.48
N ARG A 50 -13.01 1.44 21.53
CA ARG A 50 -14.39 1.87 21.80
C ARG A 50 -15.17 0.84 22.64
N ILE A 51 -14.90 -0.45 22.47
CA ILE A 51 -15.57 -1.53 23.20
C ILE A 51 -14.97 -1.70 24.60
N HIS A 52 -13.64 -1.69 24.71
CA HIS A 52 -12.95 -2.00 25.97
C HIS A 52 -12.57 -0.76 26.78
N HIS A 53 -12.72 0.43 26.22
CA HIS A 53 -12.31 1.72 26.81
C HIS A 53 -10.85 1.75 27.27
N CYS A 54 -10.01 0.92 26.68
CA CYS A 54 -8.60 0.80 27.01
C CYS A 54 -7.74 0.79 25.75
N LYS A 55 -6.49 1.23 25.89
CA LYS A 55 -5.52 1.28 24.79
C LYS A 55 -5.45 -0.07 24.09
N THR A 56 -5.83 -0.09 22.82
CA THR A 56 -5.85 -1.31 22.01
C THR A 56 -4.65 -1.31 21.07
N VAL A 57 -3.85 -2.38 21.14
CA VAL A 57 -2.67 -2.56 20.28
C VAL A 57 -2.82 -3.87 19.53
N ILE A 58 -2.86 -3.80 18.20
CA ILE A 58 -2.93 -4.96 17.31
C ILE A 58 -1.61 -5.08 16.56
N LYS A 59 -0.94 -6.22 16.66
CA LYS A 59 0.28 -6.53 15.89
C LYS A 59 0.02 -7.71 14.97
N ARG A 60 0.14 -7.53 13.66
CA ARG A 60 -0.12 -8.59 12.67
C ARG A 60 0.69 -8.39 11.39
N ALA A 61 1.38 -9.43 10.92
CA ALA A 61 2.07 -9.43 9.62
C ALA A 61 2.99 -8.21 9.37
N GLY A 62 3.73 -7.77 10.41
CA GLY A 62 4.60 -6.59 10.34
C GLY A 62 3.90 -5.24 10.48
N TYR A 63 2.57 -5.23 10.62
CA TYR A 63 1.80 -4.06 11.01
C TYR A 63 1.66 -3.98 12.53
N GLN A 64 1.65 -2.76 13.04
CA GLN A 64 1.31 -2.42 14.41
C GLN A 64 0.26 -1.31 14.35
N ALA A 65 -0.97 -1.58 14.76
CA ALA A 65 -2.00 -0.58 14.95
C ALA A 65 -2.16 -0.29 16.43
N VAL A 66 -2.28 0.99 16.78
CA VAL A 66 -2.51 1.47 18.15
C VAL A 66 -3.67 2.44 18.12
N ALA A 67 -4.67 2.17 18.95
CA ALA A 67 -5.73 3.12 19.26
C ALA A 67 -5.70 3.45 20.76
N SER A 68 -5.66 4.73 21.06
CA SER A 68 -5.60 5.31 22.40
C SER A 68 -6.40 6.62 22.43
N PRO A 69 -6.70 7.18 23.61
CA PRO A 69 -7.50 8.41 23.69
C PRO A 69 -6.90 9.57 22.89
N ASP A 70 -5.57 9.66 22.84
CA ASP A 70 -4.85 10.79 22.23
C ASP A 70 -4.44 10.55 20.77
N GLN A 71 -4.48 9.30 20.29
CA GLN A 71 -4.03 8.96 18.94
C GLN A 71 -4.54 7.61 18.46
N ALA A 72 -4.81 7.54 17.15
CA ALA A 72 -4.96 6.28 16.44
C ALA A 72 -3.95 6.22 15.28
N ALA A 73 -3.03 5.26 15.30
CA ALA A 73 -1.97 5.19 14.30
C ALA A 73 -1.60 3.76 13.93
N VAL A 74 -1.12 3.58 12.69
CA VAL A 74 -0.63 2.31 12.17
C VAL A 74 0.77 2.47 11.61
N TRP A 75 1.65 1.59 12.05
CA TRP A 75 2.99 1.41 11.55
C TRP A 75 3.10 0.11 10.76
N TYR A 76 3.90 0.11 9.71
CA TYR A 76 4.29 -1.07 8.94
C TYR A 76 5.81 -1.14 8.88
N GLN A 77 6.40 -2.23 9.37
CA GLN A 77 7.85 -2.42 9.44
C GLN A 77 8.58 -1.23 10.10
N GLY A 78 8.00 -0.68 11.17
CA GLY A 78 8.56 0.47 11.89
C GLY A 78 8.36 1.83 11.24
N ARG A 79 7.75 1.92 10.05
CA ARG A 79 7.40 3.19 9.40
C ARG A 79 5.94 3.54 9.64
N LEU A 80 5.67 4.80 9.96
CA LEU A 80 4.30 5.29 10.09
C LEU A 80 3.61 5.25 8.71
N VAL A 81 2.48 4.54 8.61
CA VAL A 81 1.69 4.44 7.38
C VAL A 81 0.46 5.35 7.45
N MET A 82 -0.18 5.42 8.61
CA MET A 82 -1.42 6.16 8.79
C MET A 82 -1.54 6.66 10.23
N ARG A 83 -2.07 7.87 10.42
CA ARG A 83 -2.41 8.47 11.72
C ARG A 83 -3.71 9.24 11.59
N LEU A 84 -4.57 9.12 12.59
CA LEU A 84 -5.80 9.87 12.83
C LEU A 84 -5.70 10.56 14.19
#